data_AF-J9GMH2-F1
#
_entry.id   AF-J9GMH2-F1
#
_cell.length_a   1.000
_cell.length_b   1.000
_cell.length_c   1.000
_cell.angle_alpha   90.00
_cell.angle_beta   90.00
_cell.angle_gamma   90.00
#
_symmetry.space_group_name_H-M   'P 1'
#
loop_
_entity.id
_entity.type
_entity.pdbx_description
1 polymer ?
#
loop_
_entity_poly.entity_id
_entity_poly.type
_entity_poly.pdbx_seq_one_letter_code
_entity_poly.pdbx_strand_id
1 'polypeptide(L)'
;MMQIPGATAIMVQPMLKGIELFIGAKYEPNFGHVVLCGLGGIFVEVLKDVASGLAPLSHGEAASMIRSLRAYPIIQGTRGQKGVDEAKFADIIVRLSALLRHAIEIKEMDINPLLATDKAVVAVDVRIRIEK
;
A
#
# COMPACT_ATOMS: atom_id res chain seq x y z
N MET A 1 -14.11 -9.11 27.92
CA MET A 1 -13.72 -8.58 26.59
C MET A 1 -13.30 -7.10 26.64
N MET A 2 -13.92 -6.22 27.43
CA MET A 2 -13.32 -4.91 27.80
C MET A 2 -12.39 -5.04 29.02
N GLN A 3 -11.32 -5.81 28.90
CA GLN A 3 -10.26 -5.88 29.94
C GLN A 3 -8.98 -5.15 29.53
N ILE A 4 -8.95 -4.52 28.35
CA ILE A 4 -7.82 -3.72 27.87
C ILE A 4 -8.01 -2.29 28.40
N PRO A 5 -7.13 -1.79 29.30
CA PRO A 5 -7.24 -0.44 29.81
C PRO A 5 -7.24 0.59 28.68
N GLY A 6 -8.22 1.50 28.69
CA GLY A 6 -8.35 2.55 27.67
C GLY A 6 -9.11 2.17 26.39
N ALA A 7 -9.49 0.89 26.21
CA ALA A 7 -10.32 0.48 25.08
C ALA A 7 -11.79 0.91 25.29
N THR A 8 -12.32 1.76 24.41
CA THR A 8 -13.70 2.28 24.48
C THR A 8 -14.67 1.58 23.53
N ALA A 9 -14.14 0.89 22.51
CA ALA A 9 -14.94 0.21 21.49
C ALA A 9 -14.17 -0.97 20.87
N ILE A 10 -14.89 -1.80 20.12
CA ILE A 10 -14.33 -2.89 19.32
C ILE A 10 -14.74 -2.66 17.87
N MET A 11 -13.76 -2.66 16.96
CA MET A 11 -14.02 -2.63 15.52
C MET A 11 -14.20 -4.07 15.02
N VAL A 12 -15.36 -4.36 14.44
CA VAL A 12 -15.64 -5.66 13.80
C VAL A 12 -15.50 -5.50 12.29
N GLN A 13 -14.67 -6.35 11.68
CA GLN A 13 -14.35 -6.30 10.25
C GLN A 13 -14.51 -7.69 9.61
N PRO A 14 -14.78 -7.77 8.30
CA PRO A 14 -14.79 -9.04 7.58
C PRO A 14 -13.39 -9.67 7.54
N MET A 15 -13.34 -11.00 7.62
CA MET A 15 -12.08 -11.74 7.43
C MET A 15 -11.83 -11.92 5.93
N LEU A 16 -10.89 -11.15 5.39
CA LEU A 16 -10.52 -11.19 3.98
C LEU A 16 -9.33 -12.11 3.73
N LYS A 17 -9.17 -12.57 2.48
CA LYS A 17 -8.02 -13.36 2.00
C LYS A 17 -7.59 -12.84 0.63
N GLY A 18 -6.29 -12.85 0.37
CA GLY A 18 -5.71 -12.38 -0.88
C GLY A 18 -4.19 -12.38 -0.83
N ILE A 19 -3.57 -11.93 -1.93
CA ILE A 19 -2.15 -11.61 -1.97
C ILE A 19 -1.93 -10.34 -1.14
N GLU A 20 -0.95 -10.38 -0.24
CA GLU A 20 -0.56 -9.20 0.54
C GLU A 20 0.29 -8.27 -0.32
N LEU A 21 -0.10 -7.01 -0.34
CA LEU A 21 0.63 -5.87 -0.91
C LEU A 21 0.85 -4.85 0.20
N PHE A 22 1.72 -3.87 -0.04
CA PHE A 22 1.83 -2.71 0.84
C PHE A 22 2.00 -1.42 0.04
N ILE A 23 1.60 -0.31 0.65
CA ILE A 23 1.93 1.04 0.18
C ILE A 23 2.46 1.83 1.38
N GLY A 24 3.67 2.34 1.27
CA GLY A 24 4.26 3.26 2.24
C GLY A 24 4.33 4.66 1.66
N ALA A 25 4.33 5.67 2.51
CA ALA A 25 4.73 7.02 2.12
C ALA A 25 5.47 7.72 3.24
N LYS A 26 6.45 8.54 2.86
CA LYS A 26 7.23 9.34 3.78
C LYS A 26 7.44 10.73 3.22
N TYR A 27 7.17 11.74 4.03
CA TYR A 27 7.47 13.13 3.68
C TYR A 27 8.97 13.38 3.80
N GLU A 28 9.59 13.82 2.71
CA GLU A 28 10.99 14.23 2.65
C GLU A 28 11.07 15.75 2.49
N PRO A 29 11.80 16.47 3.38
CA PRO A 29 11.98 17.90 3.26
C PRO A 29 12.52 18.30 1.87
N ASN A 30 11.95 19.36 1.28
CA ASN A 30 12.24 19.87 -0.07
C ASN A 30 11.77 19.01 -1.26
N PHE A 31 11.43 17.74 -1.06
CA PHE A 31 11.01 16.84 -2.15
C PHE A 31 9.52 16.49 -2.12
N GLY A 32 8.85 16.67 -0.97
CA GLY A 32 7.48 16.21 -0.78
C GLY A 32 7.45 14.74 -0.38
N HIS A 33 6.35 14.03 -0.64
CA HIS A 33 6.24 12.62 -0.25
C HIS A 33 6.90 11.68 -1.26
N VAL A 34 7.72 10.77 -0.75
CA VAL A 34 8.14 9.56 -1.46
C VAL A 34 7.10 8.48 -1.17
N VAL A 35 6.47 7.94 -2.20
CA VAL A 35 5.56 6.79 -2.13
C VAL A 35 6.32 5.53 -2.49
N LEU A 36 6.10 4.45 -1.73
CA LEU A 36 6.70 3.14 -1.92
C LEU A 36 5.59 2.11 -2.09
N CYS A 37 5.82 1.10 -2.92
CA CYS A 37 4.90 -0.04 -3.05
C CYS A 37 5.65 -1.36 -3.29
N GLY A 38 4.99 -2.46 -2.99
CA GLY A 38 5.48 -3.81 -3.29
C GLY A 38 4.56 -4.90 -2.75
N LEU A 39 5.02 -6.15 -2.80
CA LEU A 39 4.33 -7.27 -2.17
C LEU A 39 4.62 -7.32 -0.67
N GLY A 40 3.61 -7.57 0.16
CA GLY A 40 3.73 -7.72 1.61
C GLY A 40 4.39 -9.05 2.03
N GLY A 41 4.45 -9.28 3.34
CA GLY A 41 5.07 -10.46 3.93
C GLY A 41 6.59 -10.52 3.72
N ILE A 42 7.14 -11.73 3.54
CA ILE A 42 8.60 -11.96 3.44
C ILE A 42 9.27 -11.21 2.27
N PHE A 43 8.50 -10.78 1.26
CA PHE A 43 9.01 -10.10 0.08
C PHE A 43 9.52 -8.68 0.37
N VAL A 44 8.98 -8.02 1.41
CA VAL A 44 9.50 -6.74 1.91
C VAL A 44 10.73 -6.95 2.78
N GLU A 45 10.63 -7.83 3.78
CA GLU A 45 11.63 -7.93 4.85
C GLU A 45 12.95 -8.56 4.38
N VAL A 46 12.85 -9.63 3.58
CA VAL A 46 14.01 -10.44 3.18
C VAL A 46 14.51 -10.02 1.80
N LEU A 47 13.59 -9.84 0.86
CA LEU A 47 13.97 -9.58 -0.53
C LEU A 47 14.21 -8.09 -0.79
N LYS A 48 13.65 -7.17 0.01
CA LYS A 48 13.69 -5.71 -0.23
C LYS A 48 13.17 -5.35 -1.63
N ASP A 49 12.12 -6.05 -2.08
CA ASP A 49 11.52 -5.84 -3.40
C ASP A 49 10.49 -4.72 -3.36
N VAL A 50 10.97 -3.49 -3.55
CA VAL A 50 10.17 -2.28 -3.43
C VAL A 50 10.42 -1.37 -4.63
N ALA A 51 9.37 -0.70 -5.08
CA ALA A 51 9.45 0.39 -6.04
C ALA A 51 9.05 1.70 -5.35
N SER A 52 9.62 2.82 -5.78
CA SER A 52 9.31 4.13 -5.21
C SER A 52 9.13 5.21 -6.28
N GLY A 53 8.41 6.27 -5.92
CA GLY A 53 8.17 7.43 -6.77
C GLY A 53 7.81 8.66 -5.94
N LEU A 54 8.04 9.85 -6.48
CA LEU A 54 7.68 11.10 -5.81
C LEU A 54 6.21 11.43 -6.09
N ALA A 55 5.49 11.84 -5.04
CA ALA A 55 4.12 12.30 -5.17
C ALA A 55 4.06 13.73 -5.78
N PRO A 56 3.05 14.05 -6.60
CA PRO A 56 1.99 13.15 -7.06
C PRO A 56 2.45 12.21 -8.20
N LEU A 57 1.88 11.01 -8.25
CA LEU A 57 2.12 10.00 -9.29
C LEU A 57 0.96 9.95 -10.27
N SER A 58 1.27 9.80 -11.56
CA SER A 58 0.31 9.45 -12.61
C SER A 58 0.05 7.93 -12.65
N HIS A 59 -1.03 7.50 -13.31
CA HIS A 59 -1.30 6.07 -13.52
C HIS A 59 -0.18 5.37 -14.29
N GLY A 60 0.48 6.06 -15.22
CA GLY A 60 1.62 5.51 -15.96
C GLY A 60 2.83 5.25 -15.07
N GLU A 61 3.15 6.19 -14.18
CA GLU A 61 4.24 6.04 -13.21
C GLU A 61 3.92 4.94 -12.19
N ALA A 62 2.69 4.91 -11.65
CA ALA A 62 2.26 3.86 -10.72
C ALA A 62 2.30 2.46 -11.35
N ALA A 63 1.82 2.32 -12.60
CA ALA A 63 1.91 1.05 -13.33
C ALA A 63 3.37 0.66 -13.59
N SER A 64 4.23 1.61 -13.94
CA SER A 64 5.67 1.37 -14.12
C SER A 64 6.33 0.90 -12.82
N MET A 65 6.00 1.53 -11.68
CA MET A 65 6.48 1.12 -10.36
C MET A 65 6.08 -0.33 -10.07
N ILE A 66 4.81 -0.68 -10.24
CA ILE A 66 4.31 -2.04 -10.01
C ILE A 66 5.03 -3.06 -10.90
N ARG A 67 5.21 -2.75 -12.18
CA ARG A 67 5.86 -3.64 -13.15
C ARG A 67 7.36 -3.79 -12.93
N SER A 68 7.99 -2.86 -12.20
CA SER A 68 9.42 -2.89 -11.90
C SER A 68 9.78 -3.83 -10.74
N LEU A 69 8.79 -4.28 -9.97
CA LEU A 69 8.98 -5.23 -8.87
C LEU A 69 9.50 -6.57 -9.42
N ARG A 70 10.51 -7.17 -8.77
CA ARG A 70 11.00 -8.50 -9.16
C ARG A 70 9.94 -9.57 -8.98
N ALA A 71 9.06 -9.39 -8.01
CA ALA A 71 7.91 -10.24 -7.75
C ALA A 71 6.67 -9.88 -8.58
N TYR A 72 6.78 -9.00 -9.58
CA TYR A 72 5.70 -8.69 -10.53
C TYR A 72 5.03 -9.93 -11.17
N PRO A 73 5.73 -11.05 -11.48
CA PRO A 73 5.06 -12.27 -11.94
C PRO A 73 3.98 -12.81 -10.97
N ILE A 74 4.08 -12.54 -9.67
CA ILE A 74 3.04 -12.90 -8.68
C ILE A 74 1.82 -11.97 -8.82
N ILE A 75 2.05 -10.68 -9.08
CA ILE A 75 0.99 -9.70 -9.38
C ILE A 75 0.23 -10.09 -10.65
N GLN A 76 0.92 -10.60 -11.67
CA GLN A 76 0.27 -11.12 -12.89
C GLN A 76 -0.48 -12.44 -12.68
N GLY A 77 -0.14 -13.17 -11.62
CA GLY A 77 -0.64 -14.52 -11.36
C GLY A 77 0.34 -15.60 -11.82
N THR A 78 0.38 -16.70 -11.07
CA THR A 78 1.27 -17.84 -11.35
C THR A 78 0.45 -19.13 -11.43
N ARG A 79 0.94 -20.13 -12.19
CA ARG A 79 0.38 -21.49 -12.35
C ARG A 79 -0.99 -21.76 -11.70
N GLY A 80 -2.06 -21.45 -12.42
CA GLY A 80 -3.44 -21.78 -12.02
C GLY A 80 -4.07 -20.83 -10.99
N GLN A 81 -3.31 -19.86 -10.47
CA GLN A 81 -3.81 -18.79 -9.62
C GLN A 81 -3.94 -17.49 -10.42
N LYS A 82 -5.05 -16.79 -10.20
CA LYS A 82 -5.20 -15.44 -10.73
C LYS A 82 -4.31 -14.47 -9.97
N GLY A 83 -3.79 -13.48 -10.68
CA GLY A 83 -3.05 -12.37 -10.10
C GLY A 83 -3.95 -11.38 -9.36
N VAL A 84 -3.43 -10.19 -9.15
CA VAL A 84 -4.16 -9.08 -8.53
C VAL A 84 -4.75 -8.16 -9.61
N ASP A 85 -5.77 -7.40 -9.23
CA ASP A 85 -6.26 -6.27 -10.02
C ASP A 85 -5.22 -5.12 -10.02
N GLU A 86 -4.23 -5.22 -10.93
CA GLU A 86 -3.13 -4.25 -11.09
C GLU A 86 -3.65 -2.83 -11.32
N ALA A 87 -4.74 -2.68 -12.09
CA ALA A 87 -5.32 -1.37 -12.38
C ALA A 87 -5.86 -0.71 -11.11
N LYS A 88 -6.55 -1.47 -10.23
CA LYS A 88 -6.98 -0.95 -8.92
C LYS A 88 -5.80 -0.67 -8.00
N PHE A 89 -4.76 -1.49 -8.01
CA PHE A 89 -3.59 -1.23 -7.19
C PHE A 89 -2.90 0.09 -7.61
N ALA A 90 -2.72 0.30 -8.91
CA ALA A 90 -2.21 1.55 -9.46
C ALA A 90 -3.11 2.75 -9.12
N ASP A 91 -4.43 2.60 -9.21
CA ASP A 91 -5.39 3.66 -8.89
C ASP A 91 -5.31 4.07 -7.41
N ILE A 92 -5.12 3.12 -6.49
CA ILE A 92 -4.91 3.41 -5.06
C ILE A 92 -3.63 4.23 -4.86
N ILE A 93 -2.52 3.84 -5.51
CA ILE A 93 -1.24 4.58 -5.44
C ILE A 93 -1.43 6.03 -5.92
N VAL A 94 -2.10 6.22 -7.06
CA VAL A 94 -2.36 7.55 -7.64
C VAL A 94 -3.19 8.40 -6.68
N ARG A 95 -4.32 7.88 -6.18
CA ARG A 95 -5.19 8.61 -5.24
C ARG A 95 -4.48 8.97 -3.95
N LEU A 96 -3.68 8.05 -3.41
CA LEU A 96 -2.89 8.27 -2.20
C LEU A 96 -1.84 9.36 -2.45
N SER A 97 -1.12 9.31 -3.56
CA SER A 97 -0.15 10.35 -3.92
C SER A 97 -0.79 11.74 -4.09
N ALA A 98 -2.01 11.80 -4.63
CA ALA A 98 -2.78 13.03 -4.77
C ALA A 98 -3.21 13.58 -3.41
N LEU A 99 -3.66 12.72 -2.48
CA LEU A 99 -3.95 13.11 -1.09
C LEU A 99 -2.71 13.71 -0.43
N LEU A 100 -1.57 13.02 -0.50
CA LEU A 100 -0.33 13.41 0.16
C LEU A 100 0.23 14.73 -0.37
N ARG A 101 0.03 15.03 -1.66
CA ARG A 101 0.39 16.35 -2.22
C ARG A 101 -0.22 17.52 -1.44
N HIS A 102 -1.43 17.34 -0.91
CA HIS A 102 -2.15 18.38 -0.19
C HIS A 102 -2.03 18.25 1.32
N ALA A 103 -1.99 17.02 1.84
CA ALA A 103 -1.91 16.73 3.27
C ALA A 103 -0.44 16.60 3.74
N ILE A 104 0.30 17.71 3.71
CA ILE A 104 1.73 17.76 4.11
C ILE A 104 1.97 17.51 5.61
N GLU A 105 0.92 17.60 6.43
CA GLU A 105 0.91 17.22 7.83
C GLU A 105 1.12 15.71 8.01
N ILE A 106 0.73 14.89 7.03
CA ILE A 106 1.02 13.46 7.03
C ILE A 106 2.50 13.29 6.78
N LYS A 107 3.26 12.85 7.77
CA LYS A 107 4.71 12.62 7.63
C LYS A 107 5.04 11.21 7.23
N GLU A 108 4.27 10.25 7.73
CA GLU A 108 4.40 8.85 7.36
C GLU A 108 3.01 8.23 7.20
N MET A 109 2.87 7.37 6.20
CA MET A 109 1.70 6.53 6.00
C MET A 109 2.20 5.12 5.69
N ASP A 110 1.61 4.12 6.33
CA ASP A 110 1.89 2.72 6.07
C ASP A 110 0.57 1.98 5.93
N ILE A 111 0.31 1.46 4.73
CA ILE A 111 -0.83 0.60 4.45
C ILE A 111 -0.27 -0.80 4.27
N ASN A 112 -0.34 -1.59 5.34
CA ASN A 112 0.24 -2.92 5.40
C ASN A 112 -0.56 -3.83 6.36
N PRO A 113 -1.32 -4.82 5.87
CA PRO A 113 -1.41 -5.23 4.47
C PRO A 113 -2.54 -4.53 3.69
N LEU A 114 -2.33 -4.41 2.37
CA LEU A 114 -3.39 -4.41 1.36
C LEU A 114 -3.63 -5.84 0.92
N LEU A 115 -4.85 -6.37 1.10
CA LEU A 115 -5.22 -7.66 0.54
C LEU A 115 -5.79 -7.50 -0.87
N ALA A 116 -5.18 -8.19 -1.81
CA ALA A 116 -5.48 -8.09 -3.22
C ALA A 116 -5.91 -9.43 -3.83
N THR A 117 -6.88 -9.36 -4.73
CA THR A 117 -7.39 -10.46 -5.56
C THR A 117 -7.56 -9.95 -6.99
N ASP A 118 -7.99 -10.80 -7.91
CA ASP A 118 -8.33 -10.41 -9.28
C ASP A 118 -9.53 -9.45 -9.38
N LYS A 119 -10.22 -9.18 -8.27
CA LYS A 119 -11.44 -8.37 -8.23
C LYS A 119 -11.38 -7.18 -7.29
N ALA A 120 -10.51 -7.19 -6.29
CA ALA A 120 -10.50 -6.19 -5.23
C ALA A 120 -9.10 -6.02 -4.64
N VAL A 121 -8.81 -4.80 -4.22
CA VAL A 121 -7.64 -4.44 -3.41
C VAL A 121 -8.17 -3.65 -2.22
N VAL A 122 -7.95 -4.16 -1.00
CA VAL A 122 -8.54 -3.62 0.23
C VAL A 122 -7.46 -3.39 1.27
N ALA A 123 -7.37 -2.17 1.79
CA ALA A 123 -6.53 -1.86 2.94
C ALA A 123 -7.12 -2.53 4.19
N VAL A 124 -6.36 -3.43 4.82
CA VAL A 124 -6.78 -4.15 6.03
C VAL A 124 -6.30 -3.42 7.27
N ASP A 125 -5.07 -2.89 7.22
CA ASP A 125 -4.51 -2.05 8.27
C ASP A 125 -3.86 -0.80 7.67
N VAL A 126 -3.92 0.29 8.43
CA VAL A 126 -3.39 1.61 8.04
C VAL A 126 -2.85 2.31 9.28
N ARG A 127 -1.60 2.76 9.20
CA ARG A 127 -0.98 3.65 10.18
C ARG A 127 -0.63 4.97 9.54
N ILE A 128 -0.96 6.07 10.21
CA ILE A 128 -0.66 7.42 9.75
C ILE A 128 0.00 8.18 10.89
N ARG A 129 1.17 8.77 10.62
CA ARG A 129 1.83 9.73 11.51
C ARG A 129 1.62 11.13 10.96
N ILE A 130 1.11 12.01 11.82
CA ILE A 130 0.87 13.41 11.51
C ILE A 130 1.73 14.33 12.38
N GLU A 131 2.19 15.44 11.82
CA GLU A 131 2.83 16.55 12.54
C GLU A 131 2.07 17.84 12.24
N LYS A 132 1.82 18.64 13.28
CA LYS A 132 1.16 19.95 13.19
C LYS A 132 2.17 21.06 12.96
#